data_AF-A0A059P8K8-F1
#
_entry.id   AF-A0A059P8K8-F1
#
_cell.length_a   1.000
_cell.length_b   1.000
_cell.length_c   1.000
_cell.angle_alpha   90.00
_cell.angle_beta   90.00
_cell.angle_gamma   90.00
#
_symmetry.space_group_name_H-M   'P 1'
#
loop_
_entity.id
_entity.type
_entity.pdbx_description
1 polymer ?
#
loop_
_entity_poly.entity_id
_entity_poly.type
_entity_poly.pdbx_seq_one_letter_code
_entity_poly.pdbx_strand_id
1 'polypeptide(L)'
;GTWKAGYSGVSPTLNTVERFYTENGVPIEKDNQFYPQSEWYQSAGVTDRSDIIKLNTRREPRFYAWIAFDGGDMGSRIYGGQPLKLEMRNSELHGYNPSLFNRDNCVTGYLSQKFIEPTFAWTASAEEKQDKPRPLIRMAELYLNLAECYAALDEVPQALAQLNIVRKRAGIRELTTSDVTDDMPIMKWVQNERFVELWGEGHRYYDIRRWMIAPEYMSAGVRRGLNAMSKLDPSFEEFNTPVVISQDFKWTNRMYFLPVFENEVYKNPQLIQAPGY
;
A
#
# COMPACT_ATOMS: atom_id res chain seq x y z
N GLY A 1 7.99 -4.66 -22.64
CA GLY A 1 8.35 -3.44 -23.40
C GLY A 1 9.53 -2.81 -22.70
N THR A 2 10.43 -2.12 -23.40
CA THR A 2 11.70 -1.64 -22.83
C THR A 2 11.63 -0.21 -22.30
N TRP A 3 10.51 0.17 -21.68
CA TRP A 3 10.38 1.50 -21.06
C TRP A 3 11.31 1.61 -19.85
N LYS A 4 12.10 2.69 -19.75
CA LYS A 4 13.14 2.87 -18.70
C LYS A 4 13.06 4.21 -17.96
N ALA A 5 11.94 4.94 -18.04
CA ALA A 5 11.83 6.29 -17.46
C ALA A 5 10.90 6.35 -16.24
N GLY A 6 11.11 7.34 -15.37
CA GLY A 6 10.41 7.53 -14.09
C GLY A 6 11.34 7.28 -12.89
N TYR A 7 10.95 7.76 -11.70
CA TYR A 7 11.83 7.71 -10.52
C TYR A 7 11.72 6.42 -9.70
N SER A 8 10.64 5.63 -9.85
CA SER A 8 10.44 4.34 -9.16
C SER A 8 10.42 4.38 -7.61
N GLY A 9 10.52 5.57 -6.98
CA GLY A 9 10.74 5.71 -5.54
C GLY A 9 9.51 5.50 -4.64
N VAL A 10 8.28 5.52 -5.16
CA VAL A 10 7.09 5.18 -4.37
C VAL A 10 6.95 3.67 -4.34
N SER A 11 7.45 3.06 -3.27
CA SER A 11 7.53 1.60 -3.12
C SER A 11 6.60 1.09 -2.01
N PRO A 12 5.37 0.61 -2.32
CA PRO A 12 4.50 0.01 -1.32
C PRO A 12 5.21 -1.09 -0.52
N THR A 13 5.12 -1.01 0.81
CA THR A 13 5.71 -2.05 1.67
C THR A 13 5.00 -3.38 1.52
N LEU A 14 5.67 -4.48 1.85
CA LEU A 14 5.05 -5.80 1.95
C LEU A 14 3.92 -5.80 3.00
N ASN A 15 4.07 -5.02 4.08
CA ASN A 15 3.00 -4.80 5.07
C ASN A 15 1.74 -4.16 4.45
N THR A 16 1.88 -3.37 3.39
CA THR A 16 0.74 -2.84 2.60
C THR A 16 0.14 -3.94 1.76
N VAL A 17 0.99 -4.66 0.99
CA VAL A 17 0.56 -5.72 0.06
C VAL A 17 -0.23 -6.80 0.78
N GLU A 18 0.18 -7.19 1.98
CA GLU A 18 -0.51 -8.19 2.81
C GLU A 18 -1.84 -7.68 3.40
N ARG A 19 -2.07 -6.36 3.48
CA ARG A 19 -3.29 -5.76 4.08
C ARG A 19 -4.46 -5.58 3.13
N PHE A 20 -4.20 -5.51 1.82
CA PHE A 20 -5.27 -5.61 0.83
C PHE A 20 -5.97 -6.96 0.99
N TYR A 21 -7.27 -7.00 0.72
CA TYR A 21 -8.03 -8.23 0.87
C TYR A 21 -7.71 -9.25 -0.23
N THR A 22 -8.10 -10.49 0.02
CA THR A 22 -8.22 -11.51 -1.03
C THR A 22 -9.43 -11.22 -1.94
N GLU A 23 -9.58 -11.97 -3.03
CA GLU A 23 -10.75 -11.90 -3.90
C GLU A 23 -12.06 -12.22 -3.16
N ASN A 24 -12.00 -12.99 -2.06
CA ASN A 24 -13.12 -13.27 -1.18
C ASN A 24 -13.43 -12.13 -0.19
N GLY A 25 -12.72 -11.00 -0.29
CA GLY A 25 -12.96 -9.80 0.51
C GLY A 25 -12.54 -9.91 1.98
N VAL A 26 -11.72 -10.88 2.35
CA VAL A 26 -11.24 -11.06 3.73
C VAL A 26 -9.72 -10.86 3.82
N PRO A 27 -9.16 -10.57 5.00
CA PRO A 27 -7.71 -10.56 5.19
C PRO A 27 -7.09 -11.91 4.79
N ILE A 28 -5.85 -11.87 4.28
CA ILE A 28 -5.19 -13.06 3.72
C ILE A 28 -5.09 -14.18 4.77
N GLU A 29 -4.79 -13.82 6.02
CA GLU A 29 -4.69 -14.73 7.15
C GLU A 29 -6.03 -15.34 7.59
N LYS A 30 -7.15 -14.82 7.10
CA LYS A 30 -8.52 -15.32 7.36
C LYS A 30 -9.12 -16.07 6.18
N ASP A 31 -8.44 -16.12 5.03
CA ASP A 31 -8.93 -16.79 3.84
C ASP A 31 -8.37 -18.22 3.74
N ASN A 32 -9.19 -19.22 4.04
CA ASN A 32 -8.81 -20.62 3.93
C ASN A 32 -8.69 -21.12 2.47
N GLN A 33 -9.13 -20.33 1.48
CA GLN A 33 -8.99 -20.64 0.06
C GLN A 33 -7.76 -19.97 -0.57
N PHE A 34 -7.10 -19.09 0.19
CA PHE A 34 -5.85 -18.48 -0.23
C PHE A 34 -4.67 -19.45 -0.03
N TYR A 35 -3.56 -19.14 -0.68
CA TYR A 35 -2.35 -19.96 -0.57
C TYR A 35 -1.82 -19.97 0.87
N PRO A 36 -1.24 -21.09 1.35
CA PRO A 36 -0.59 -21.12 2.65
C PRO A 36 0.62 -20.17 2.67
N GLN A 37 0.92 -19.59 3.84
CA GLN A 37 1.94 -18.55 3.97
C GLN A 37 3.33 -18.97 3.46
N SER A 38 3.69 -20.24 3.60
CA SER A 38 4.95 -20.81 3.09
C SER A 38 5.09 -20.75 1.57
N GLU A 39 4.00 -20.55 0.85
CA GLU A 39 3.95 -20.54 -0.61
C GLU A 39 3.82 -19.14 -1.20
N TRP A 40 3.55 -18.11 -0.41
CA TRP A 40 3.23 -16.76 -0.89
C TRP A 40 4.25 -16.19 -1.87
N TYR A 41 5.53 -16.50 -1.68
CA TYR A 41 6.64 -15.99 -2.48
C TYR A 41 7.10 -16.93 -3.60
N GLN A 42 6.40 -18.03 -3.82
CA GLN A 42 6.63 -18.91 -4.96
C GLN A 42 5.90 -18.38 -6.20
N SER A 43 6.37 -18.77 -7.38
CA SER A 43 5.70 -18.44 -8.64
C SER A 43 4.26 -18.96 -8.62
N ALA A 44 3.33 -18.14 -9.12
CA ALA A 44 1.94 -18.51 -9.33
C ALA A 44 1.74 -19.36 -10.60
N GLY A 45 2.79 -19.56 -11.41
CA GLY A 45 2.71 -20.36 -12.63
C GLY A 45 1.84 -19.73 -13.73
N VAL A 46 1.70 -18.41 -13.74
CA VAL A 46 0.94 -17.70 -14.78
C VAL A 46 1.70 -17.77 -16.11
N THR A 47 1.06 -18.30 -17.15
CA THR A 47 1.64 -18.40 -18.50
C THR A 47 2.17 -17.05 -18.97
N ASP A 48 3.40 -17.04 -19.51
CA ASP A 48 4.14 -15.85 -19.98
C ASP A 48 4.41 -14.77 -18.91
N ARG A 49 4.11 -15.07 -17.64
CA ARG A 49 4.27 -14.17 -16.47
C ARG A 49 4.73 -14.94 -15.23
N SER A 50 5.77 -15.77 -15.40
CA SER A 50 6.33 -16.62 -14.33
C SER A 50 6.83 -15.84 -13.12
N ASP A 51 7.13 -14.56 -13.27
CA ASP A 51 7.57 -13.66 -12.20
C ASP A 51 6.46 -13.28 -11.20
N ILE A 52 5.18 -13.50 -11.55
CA ILE A 52 4.07 -13.23 -10.64
C ILE A 52 4.08 -14.28 -9.52
N ILE A 53 4.23 -13.83 -8.27
CA ILE A 53 4.13 -14.68 -7.09
C ILE A 53 2.69 -14.93 -6.65
N LYS A 54 2.45 -16.03 -5.92
CA LYS A 54 1.13 -16.43 -5.37
C LYS A 54 0.49 -15.35 -4.50
N LEU A 55 1.27 -14.58 -3.73
CA LEU A 55 0.77 -13.47 -2.91
C LEU A 55 0.04 -12.40 -3.72
N ASN A 56 0.40 -12.24 -5.00
CA ASN A 56 -0.13 -11.21 -5.88
C ASN A 56 -1.30 -11.71 -6.75
N THR A 57 -1.71 -12.98 -6.62
CA THR A 57 -2.89 -13.54 -7.29
C THR A 57 -4.06 -13.69 -6.32
N ARG A 58 -5.30 -13.85 -6.83
CA ARG A 58 -6.53 -14.02 -6.03
C ARG A 58 -6.76 -12.88 -5.03
N ARG A 59 -6.50 -11.64 -5.46
CA ARG A 59 -6.64 -10.43 -4.65
C ARG A 59 -7.89 -9.64 -5.04
N GLU A 60 -8.30 -8.72 -4.17
CA GLU A 60 -9.43 -7.84 -4.48
C GLU A 60 -9.14 -6.88 -5.66
N PRO A 61 -10.17 -6.34 -6.35
CA PRO A 61 -9.98 -5.41 -7.46
C PRO A 61 -9.12 -4.18 -7.12
N ARG A 62 -9.23 -3.64 -5.90
CA ARG A 62 -8.43 -2.48 -5.46
C ARG A 62 -6.93 -2.77 -5.39
N PHE A 63 -6.53 -4.01 -5.12
CA PHE A 63 -5.12 -4.40 -5.14
C PHE A 63 -4.54 -4.21 -6.55
N TYR A 64 -5.19 -4.79 -7.56
CA TYR A 64 -4.76 -4.66 -8.96
C TYR A 64 -4.90 -3.25 -9.51
N ALA A 65 -5.89 -2.49 -9.03
CA ALA A 65 -6.06 -1.11 -9.45
C ALA A 65 -4.93 -0.19 -8.98
N TRP A 66 -4.28 -0.48 -7.83
CA TRP A 66 -3.43 0.49 -7.14
C TRP A 66 -2.00 0.02 -6.88
N ILE A 67 -1.76 -1.29 -6.87
CA ILE A 67 -0.45 -1.91 -6.68
C ILE A 67 0.00 -2.52 -8.01
N ALA A 68 1.29 -2.38 -8.32
CA ALA A 68 1.95 -3.02 -9.44
C ALA A 68 3.17 -3.81 -8.93
N PHE A 69 3.52 -4.91 -9.59
CA PHE A 69 4.49 -5.89 -9.11
C PHE A 69 5.16 -6.62 -10.28
N ASP A 70 6.25 -7.34 -10.00
CA ASP A 70 7.02 -8.07 -11.00
C ASP A 70 6.17 -9.06 -11.81
N GLY A 71 6.36 -9.08 -13.13
CA GLY A 71 5.57 -9.85 -14.09
C GLY A 71 4.16 -9.32 -14.37
N GLY A 72 3.64 -8.40 -13.54
CA GLY A 72 2.35 -7.74 -13.71
C GLY A 72 2.40 -6.57 -14.71
N ASP A 73 1.23 -5.98 -14.98
CA ASP A 73 1.11 -4.79 -15.81
C ASP A 73 0.96 -3.52 -14.94
N MET A 74 1.62 -2.45 -15.38
CA MET A 74 1.45 -1.10 -14.86
C MET A 74 0.78 -0.22 -15.91
N GLY A 75 -0.31 0.45 -15.52
CA GLY A 75 -1.12 1.28 -16.40
C GLY A 75 -1.80 0.50 -17.54
N SER A 76 -2.72 1.15 -18.24
CA SER A 76 -3.42 0.51 -19.37
C SER A 76 -2.83 0.89 -20.73
N ARG A 77 -2.19 2.06 -20.83
CA ARG A 77 -1.67 2.64 -22.08
C ARG A 77 -0.28 3.26 -21.95
N ILE A 78 0.35 3.11 -20.78
CA ILE A 78 1.54 3.86 -20.38
C ILE A 78 2.73 3.68 -21.33
N TYR A 79 2.84 2.53 -21.99
CA TYR A 79 3.92 2.20 -22.91
C TYR A 79 3.41 2.18 -24.36
N GLY A 80 3.51 3.30 -25.06
CA GLY A 80 3.14 3.39 -26.47
C GLY A 80 1.70 3.01 -26.76
N GLY A 81 0.78 3.29 -25.83
CA GLY A 81 -0.62 2.90 -25.93
C GLY A 81 -0.94 1.48 -25.43
N GLN A 82 0.03 0.78 -24.84
CA GLN A 82 -0.12 -0.55 -24.25
C GLN A 82 0.21 -0.55 -22.74
N PRO A 83 -0.22 -1.56 -21.97
CA PRO A 83 0.24 -1.76 -20.60
C PRO A 83 1.76 -2.02 -20.56
N LEU A 84 2.43 -1.54 -19.50
CA LEU A 84 3.84 -1.83 -19.28
C LEU A 84 3.98 -3.08 -18.41
N LYS A 85 4.44 -4.19 -18.99
CA LYS A 85 4.86 -5.36 -18.20
C LYS A 85 6.10 -5.00 -17.37
N LEU A 86 6.02 -5.19 -16.06
CA LEU A 86 7.11 -4.91 -15.13
C LEU A 86 8.10 -6.07 -15.08
N GLU A 87 9.37 -5.76 -15.33
CA GLU A 87 10.53 -6.62 -15.10
C GLU A 87 11.40 -6.04 -13.95
N MET A 88 10.99 -6.27 -12.70
CA MET A 88 11.57 -5.66 -11.50
C MET A 88 12.90 -6.28 -11.08
N ARG A 89 13.29 -7.41 -11.68
CA ARG A 89 14.60 -8.05 -11.48
C ARG A 89 15.63 -7.61 -12.52
N ASN A 90 15.19 -7.13 -13.69
CA ASN A 90 16.08 -6.77 -14.79
C ASN A 90 16.73 -5.40 -14.52
N SER A 91 18.04 -5.40 -14.26
CA SER A 91 18.80 -4.20 -13.88
C SER A 91 18.91 -3.16 -15.00
N GLU A 92 18.63 -3.56 -16.23
CA GLU A 92 18.58 -2.66 -17.39
C GLU A 92 17.18 -2.06 -17.59
N LEU A 93 16.15 -2.50 -16.86
CA LEU A 93 14.78 -2.01 -16.97
C LEU A 93 14.29 -1.39 -15.66
N HIS A 94 13.53 -2.13 -14.86
CA HIS A 94 12.89 -1.61 -13.65
C HIS A 94 13.54 -2.10 -12.35
N GLY A 95 14.56 -2.96 -12.45
CA GLY A 95 15.33 -3.46 -11.33
C GLY A 95 16.34 -2.45 -10.80
N TYR A 96 16.93 -2.79 -9.66
CA TYR A 96 17.95 -1.97 -9.03
C TYR A 96 19.20 -1.88 -9.92
N ASN A 97 19.60 -0.65 -10.26
CA ASN A 97 20.87 -0.37 -10.94
C ASN A 97 21.33 1.07 -10.66
N PRO A 98 22.18 1.29 -9.64
CA PRO A 98 22.62 2.63 -9.28
C PRO A 98 23.55 3.25 -10.33
N SER A 99 24.21 2.44 -11.17
CA SER A 99 25.07 2.93 -12.25
C SER A 99 24.26 3.55 -13.40
N LEU A 100 23.05 3.05 -13.65
CA LEU A 100 22.15 3.58 -14.69
C LEU A 100 21.15 4.61 -14.15
N PHE A 101 20.61 4.37 -12.95
CA PHE A 101 19.48 5.14 -12.41
C PHE A 101 19.85 5.96 -11.16
N ASN A 102 21.13 6.03 -10.79
CA ASN A 102 21.62 6.75 -9.60
C ASN A 102 20.93 6.32 -8.30
N ARG A 103 19.94 7.10 -7.85
CA ARG A 103 19.17 6.89 -6.60
C ARG A 103 17.72 6.47 -6.88
N ASP A 104 17.34 6.38 -8.15
CA ASP A 104 15.98 6.05 -8.56
C ASP A 104 15.84 4.54 -8.58
N ASN A 105 15.10 4.00 -7.60
CA ASN A 105 14.93 2.57 -7.44
C ASN A 105 13.66 2.25 -6.64
N CYS A 106 13.09 1.07 -6.91
CA CYS A 106 12.04 0.50 -6.09
C CYS A 106 12.64 -0.23 -4.89
N VAL A 107 12.40 0.29 -3.67
CA VAL A 107 13.01 -0.25 -2.44
C VAL A 107 12.41 -1.60 -2.02
N THR A 108 11.17 -1.89 -2.42
CA THR A 108 10.38 -3.00 -1.86
C THR A 108 9.99 -4.07 -2.87
N GLY A 109 10.31 -3.90 -4.16
CA GLY A 109 9.87 -4.76 -5.25
C GLY A 109 8.42 -4.54 -5.71
N TYR A 110 7.72 -3.57 -5.13
CA TYR A 110 6.36 -3.18 -5.50
C TYR A 110 6.32 -1.71 -5.92
N LEU A 111 5.45 -1.40 -6.88
CA LEU A 111 5.16 -0.03 -7.31
C LEU A 111 3.69 0.30 -7.04
N SER A 112 3.38 1.59 -7.07
CA SER A 112 2.00 2.05 -7.06
C SER A 112 1.60 2.63 -8.40
N GLN A 113 0.37 2.33 -8.78
CA GLN A 113 -0.33 2.94 -9.91
C GLN A 113 -1.62 3.66 -9.48
N LYS A 114 -1.82 3.88 -8.17
CA LYS A 114 -2.94 4.70 -7.70
C LYS A 114 -2.74 6.14 -8.19
N PHE A 115 -3.82 6.71 -8.71
CA PHE A 115 -3.85 8.03 -9.36
C PHE A 115 -3.14 8.15 -10.70
N ILE A 116 -2.62 7.05 -11.27
CA ILE A 116 -2.27 7.02 -12.69
C ILE A 116 -3.58 6.80 -13.45
N GLU A 117 -3.95 7.75 -14.30
CA GLU A 117 -5.15 7.65 -15.09
C GLU A 117 -5.03 6.54 -16.15
N PRO A 118 -6.10 5.77 -16.43
CA PRO A 118 -6.03 4.69 -17.42
C PRO A 118 -5.67 5.16 -18.84
N THR A 119 -5.93 6.44 -19.15
CA THR A 119 -5.62 7.05 -20.44
C THR A 119 -4.17 7.53 -20.55
N PHE A 120 -3.40 7.53 -19.46
CA PHE A 120 -2.01 7.99 -19.45
C PHE A 120 -1.20 7.16 -20.44
N ALA A 121 -0.52 7.82 -21.36
CA ALA A 121 0.34 7.17 -22.33
C ALA A 121 1.64 7.96 -22.54
N TRP A 122 2.76 7.26 -22.51
CA TRP A 122 4.00 7.77 -23.05
C TRP A 122 4.22 7.18 -24.45
N THR A 123 4.24 8.04 -25.46
CA THR A 123 4.46 7.66 -26.86
C THR A 123 5.83 8.13 -27.32
N ALA A 124 6.24 7.75 -28.53
CA ALA A 124 7.50 8.22 -29.11
C ALA A 124 7.55 9.75 -29.29
N SER A 125 6.39 10.41 -29.38
CA SER A 125 6.28 11.83 -29.74
C SER A 125 5.65 12.71 -28.65
N ALA A 126 4.98 12.14 -27.64
CA ALA A 126 4.28 12.92 -26.62
C ALA A 126 4.00 12.15 -25.32
N GLU A 127 3.83 12.90 -24.25
CA GLU A 127 3.20 12.48 -23.00
C GLU A 127 1.71 12.85 -23.05
N GLU A 128 0.83 11.85 -23.14
CA GLU A 128 -0.62 12.02 -23.06
C GLU A 128 -1.05 11.91 -21.59
N LYS A 129 -1.16 13.05 -20.90
CA LYS A 129 -1.62 13.11 -19.50
C LYS A 129 -2.82 14.00 -19.29
N GLN A 130 -3.60 13.70 -18.25
CA GLN A 130 -4.68 14.56 -17.80
C GLN A 130 -4.57 14.85 -16.31
N ASP A 131 -4.52 16.13 -15.96
CA ASP A 131 -4.59 16.54 -14.57
C ASP A 131 -5.97 16.24 -13.99
N LYS A 132 -6.00 15.54 -12.86
CA LYS A 132 -7.21 15.26 -12.08
C LYS A 132 -7.04 15.79 -10.66
N PRO A 133 -8.09 16.39 -10.06
CA PRO A 133 -8.02 16.81 -8.67
C PRO A 133 -7.84 15.57 -7.78
N ARG A 134 -6.91 15.67 -6.81
CA ARG A 134 -6.82 14.68 -5.73
C ARG A 134 -7.83 15.07 -4.64
N PRO A 135 -8.67 14.14 -4.17
CA PRO A 135 -9.66 14.45 -3.16
C PRO A 135 -8.98 14.75 -1.82
N LEU A 136 -9.39 15.85 -1.17
CA LEU A 136 -9.07 16.10 0.24
C LEU A 136 -10.10 15.45 1.17
N ILE A 137 -11.37 15.49 0.78
CA ILE A 137 -12.50 14.82 1.44
C ILE A 137 -13.33 14.17 0.34
N ARG A 138 -13.74 12.91 0.55
CA ARG A 138 -14.63 12.21 -0.38
C ARG A 138 -15.58 11.27 0.34
N MET A 139 -16.69 10.94 -0.32
CA MET A 139 -17.81 10.22 0.27
C MET A 139 -17.42 8.90 1.00
N ALA A 140 -16.48 8.12 0.45
CA ALA A 140 -16.05 6.89 1.13
C ALA A 140 -15.47 7.13 2.51
N GLU A 141 -14.75 8.25 2.71
CA GLU A 141 -14.23 8.63 4.03
C GLU A 141 -15.37 8.89 5.02
N LEU A 142 -16.46 9.52 4.58
CA LEU A 142 -17.61 9.82 5.46
C LEU A 142 -18.29 8.53 5.95
N TYR A 143 -18.46 7.54 5.06
CA TYR A 143 -18.95 6.21 5.45
C TYR A 143 -18.00 5.53 6.44
N LEU A 144 -16.69 5.60 6.21
CA LEU A 144 -15.69 5.00 7.09
C LEU A 144 -15.61 5.71 8.45
N ASN A 145 -15.76 7.04 8.49
CA ASN A 145 -15.83 7.81 9.73
C ASN A 145 -17.05 7.37 10.55
N LEU A 146 -18.22 7.26 9.92
CA LEU A 146 -19.43 6.81 10.59
C LEU A 146 -19.35 5.34 11.04
N ALA A 147 -18.76 4.46 10.22
CA ALA A 147 -18.49 3.07 10.59
C ALA A 147 -17.61 2.98 11.84
N GLU A 148 -16.59 3.83 11.95
CA GLU A 148 -15.71 3.87 13.11
C GLU A 148 -16.42 4.34 14.38
N CYS A 149 -17.27 5.36 14.27
CA CYS A 149 -18.11 5.81 15.39
C CYS A 149 -19.02 4.69 15.90
N TYR A 150 -19.72 3.98 15.00
CA TYR A 150 -20.58 2.86 15.39
C TYR A 150 -19.77 1.70 15.98
N ALA A 151 -18.62 1.38 15.42
CA ALA A 151 -17.73 0.37 15.98
C ALA A 151 -17.24 0.72 17.39
N ALA A 152 -16.99 2.00 17.69
CA ALA A 152 -16.59 2.47 19.01
C ALA A 152 -17.74 2.49 20.04
N LEU A 153 -18.99 2.47 19.57
CA LEU A 153 -20.20 2.35 20.38
C LEU A 153 -20.71 0.91 20.49
N ASP A 154 -19.94 -0.08 19.99
CA ASP A 154 -20.32 -1.48 19.90
C ASP A 154 -21.61 -1.75 19.07
N GLU A 155 -21.98 -0.81 18.19
CA GLU A 155 -23.11 -0.90 17.27
C GLU A 155 -22.72 -1.65 15.98
N VAL A 156 -22.42 -2.95 16.12
CA VAL A 156 -21.86 -3.79 15.05
C VAL A 156 -22.70 -3.78 13.76
N PRO A 157 -24.04 -3.97 13.77
CA PRO A 157 -24.82 -3.98 12.54
C PRO A 157 -24.75 -2.66 11.76
N GLN A 158 -24.75 -1.52 12.47
CA GLN A 158 -24.67 -0.19 11.89
C GLN A 158 -23.29 0.07 11.28
N ALA A 159 -22.21 -0.34 11.96
CA ALA A 159 -20.86 -0.25 11.43
C ALA A 159 -20.71 -1.08 10.14
N LEU A 160 -21.21 -2.32 10.14
CA LEU A 160 -21.21 -3.19 8.96
C LEU A 160 -21.98 -2.57 7.79
N ALA A 161 -23.15 -1.97 8.05
CA ALA A 161 -23.93 -1.30 7.01
C ALA A 161 -23.13 -0.20 6.30
N GLN A 162 -22.33 0.58 7.04
CA GLN A 162 -21.49 1.62 6.45
C GLN A 162 -20.28 1.05 5.69
N LEU A 163 -19.61 0.03 6.23
CA LEU A 163 -18.50 -0.65 5.55
C LEU A 163 -18.96 -1.27 4.23
N ASN A 164 -20.13 -1.92 4.24
CA ASN A 164 -20.64 -2.65 3.08
C ASN A 164 -20.94 -1.75 1.89
N ILE A 165 -21.25 -0.47 2.10
CA ILE A 165 -21.38 0.51 0.99
C ILE A 165 -20.05 0.66 0.24
N VAL A 166 -18.94 0.81 0.96
CA VAL A 166 -17.59 0.94 0.37
C VAL A 166 -17.16 -0.36 -0.30
N ARG A 167 -17.39 -1.49 0.38
CA ARG A 167 -16.99 -2.84 -0.07
C ARG A 167 -17.72 -3.29 -1.32
N LYS A 168 -19.04 -3.07 -1.37
CA LYS A 168 -19.86 -3.35 -2.55
C LYS A 168 -19.37 -2.60 -3.78
N ARG A 169 -19.05 -1.31 -3.63
CA ARG A 169 -18.47 -0.51 -4.72
C ARG A 169 -17.10 -1.03 -5.14
N ALA A 170 -16.28 -1.47 -4.19
CA ALA A 170 -14.97 -2.05 -4.46
C ALA A 170 -15.02 -3.44 -5.12
N GLY A 171 -16.20 -4.04 -5.27
CA GLY A 171 -16.38 -5.33 -5.94
C GLY A 171 -16.00 -6.53 -5.08
N ILE A 172 -16.04 -6.39 -3.74
CA ILE A 172 -15.84 -7.49 -2.80
C ILE A 172 -17.11 -7.75 -1.98
N ARG A 173 -17.23 -8.96 -1.41
CA ARG A 173 -18.42 -9.34 -0.68
C ARG A 173 -18.70 -8.43 0.52
N GLU A 174 -19.98 -8.31 0.82
CA GLU A 174 -20.45 -7.68 2.05
C GLU A 174 -20.05 -8.53 3.27
N LEU A 175 -19.73 -7.86 4.36
CA LEU A 175 -19.50 -8.47 5.66
C LEU A 175 -20.83 -8.68 6.38
N THR A 176 -20.88 -9.73 7.18
CA THR A 176 -22.00 -10.11 8.03
C THR A 176 -21.53 -10.17 9.48
N THR A 177 -22.47 -10.32 10.42
CA THR A 177 -22.11 -10.45 11.84
C THR A 177 -21.25 -11.69 12.13
N SER A 178 -21.32 -12.75 11.31
CA SER A 178 -20.45 -13.91 11.46
C SER A 178 -18.98 -13.66 11.07
N ASP A 179 -18.70 -12.57 10.35
CA ASP A 179 -17.34 -12.14 10.03
C ASP A 179 -16.68 -11.38 11.20
N VAL A 180 -17.47 -10.97 12.19
CA VAL A 180 -16.99 -10.25 13.37
C VAL A 180 -16.71 -11.27 14.46
N THR A 181 -15.44 -11.54 14.69
CA THR A 181 -14.94 -12.53 15.64
C THR A 181 -14.01 -11.87 16.65
N ASP A 182 -13.68 -12.56 17.75
CA ASP A 182 -12.79 -12.02 18.78
C ASP A 182 -11.40 -11.65 18.24
N ASP A 183 -10.92 -12.40 17.26
CA ASP A 183 -9.64 -12.21 16.57
C ASP A 183 -9.74 -11.26 15.36
N MET A 184 -10.94 -10.84 14.97
CA MET A 184 -11.20 -9.82 13.95
C MET A 184 -12.45 -8.99 14.33
N PRO A 185 -12.35 -8.19 15.42
CA PRO A 185 -13.48 -7.41 15.89
C PRO A 185 -13.82 -6.31 14.90
N ILE A 186 -15.03 -5.74 15.00
CA ILE A 186 -15.55 -4.75 14.05
C ILE A 186 -14.60 -3.55 13.86
N MET A 187 -13.93 -3.10 14.92
CA MET A 187 -12.95 -2.01 14.83
C MET A 187 -11.74 -2.38 13.95
N LYS A 188 -11.29 -3.64 13.94
CA LYS A 188 -10.20 -4.09 13.05
C LYS A 188 -10.65 -4.12 11.59
N TRP A 189 -11.90 -4.50 11.32
CA TRP A 189 -12.50 -4.36 9.98
C TRP A 189 -12.53 -2.91 9.52
N VAL A 190 -12.99 -1.97 10.37
CA VAL A 190 -13.00 -0.55 10.05
C VAL A 190 -11.59 -0.03 9.78
N GLN A 191 -10.63 -0.34 10.65
CA GLN A 191 -9.24 0.08 10.50
C GLN A 191 -8.61 -0.44 9.19
N ASN A 192 -8.90 -1.68 8.81
CA ASN A 192 -8.36 -2.26 7.58
C ASN A 192 -9.07 -1.72 6.33
N GLU A 193 -10.39 -1.60 6.34
CA GLU A 193 -11.14 -1.02 5.22
C GLU A 193 -10.72 0.43 4.96
N ARG A 194 -10.50 1.20 6.04
CA ARG A 194 -9.95 2.56 5.96
C ARG A 194 -8.53 2.58 5.42
N PHE A 195 -7.68 1.64 5.83
CA PHE A 195 -6.33 1.51 5.30
C PHE A 195 -6.34 1.26 3.79
N VAL A 196 -7.13 0.29 3.34
CA VAL A 196 -7.22 -0.09 1.92
C VAL A 196 -7.80 1.06 1.12
N GLU A 197 -9.03 1.47 1.44
CA GLU A 197 -9.79 2.43 0.64
C GLU A 197 -9.06 3.77 0.50
N LEU A 198 -8.50 4.29 1.59
CA LEU A 198 -7.82 5.59 1.65
C LEU A 198 -6.29 5.48 1.50
N TRP A 199 -5.79 4.35 1.00
CA TRP A 199 -4.36 4.12 0.82
C TRP A 199 -3.75 5.22 -0.08
N GLY A 200 -2.64 5.84 0.33
CA GLY A 200 -1.98 6.90 -0.46
C GLY A 200 -2.71 8.25 -0.44
N GLU A 201 -3.72 8.45 0.41
CA GLU A 201 -4.51 9.69 0.50
C GLU A 201 -4.21 10.52 1.76
N GLY A 202 -3.08 10.25 2.43
CA GLY A 202 -2.63 11.06 3.58
C GLY A 202 -3.28 10.71 4.94
N HIS A 203 -4.22 9.77 5.00
CA HIS A 203 -4.90 9.41 6.25
C HIS A 203 -4.05 8.58 7.22
N ARG A 204 -3.29 7.61 6.70
CA ARG A 204 -2.58 6.62 7.53
C ARG A 204 -1.64 7.23 8.58
N TYR A 205 -1.03 8.39 8.26
CA TYR A 205 -0.18 9.12 9.20
C TYR A 205 -0.94 9.54 10.47
N TYR A 206 -2.17 10.06 10.30
CA TYR A 206 -3.01 10.54 11.39
C TYR A 206 -3.75 9.40 12.08
N ASP A 207 -4.24 8.42 11.31
CA ASP A 207 -5.02 7.31 11.82
C ASP A 207 -4.26 6.48 12.85
N ILE A 208 -3.02 6.06 12.55
CA ILE A 208 -2.23 5.29 13.53
C ILE A 208 -1.84 6.11 14.77
N ARG A 209 -1.80 7.45 14.64
CA ARG A 209 -1.47 8.35 15.76
C ARG A 209 -2.65 8.50 16.70
N ARG A 210 -3.83 8.81 16.17
CA ARG A 210 -5.06 8.95 16.98
C ARG A 210 -5.54 7.62 17.58
N TRP A 211 -5.25 6.50 16.93
CA TRP A 211 -5.48 5.17 17.50
C TRP A 211 -4.40 4.72 18.49
N MET A 212 -3.35 5.51 18.69
CA MET A 212 -2.21 5.17 19.55
C MET A 212 -1.46 3.88 19.18
N ILE A 213 -1.58 3.42 17.92
CA ILE A 213 -0.94 2.21 17.39
C ILE A 213 0.30 2.52 16.53
N ALA A 214 0.76 3.78 16.48
CA ALA A 214 1.94 4.16 15.71
C ALA A 214 3.20 3.32 16.00
N PRO A 215 3.52 2.92 17.25
CA PRO A 215 4.66 2.03 17.53
C PRO A 215 4.60 0.69 16.77
N GLU A 216 3.42 0.13 16.54
CA GLU A 216 3.25 -1.14 15.82
C GLU A 216 3.67 -1.03 14.34
N TYR A 217 3.54 0.17 13.75
CA TYR A 217 3.73 0.38 12.31
C TYR A 217 4.93 1.25 11.95
N MET A 218 5.46 2.02 12.91
CA MET A 218 6.48 3.03 12.65
C MET A 218 7.83 2.74 13.30
N SER A 219 7.91 1.77 14.24
CA SER A 219 9.14 1.38 14.93
C SER A 219 10.22 0.81 13.99
N ALA A 220 11.43 0.66 14.50
CA ALA A 220 12.51 -0.02 13.79
C ALA A 220 12.13 -1.49 13.51
N GLY A 221 12.55 -2.03 12.36
CA GLY A 221 12.35 -3.44 12.03
C GLY A 221 10.96 -3.84 11.53
N VAL A 222 9.96 -2.95 11.55
CA VAL A 222 8.57 -3.32 11.21
C VAL A 222 8.24 -3.29 9.71
N ARG A 223 8.94 -2.43 8.95
CA ARG A 223 8.67 -2.22 7.53
C ARG A 223 9.45 -3.22 6.71
N ARG A 224 8.73 -3.96 5.87
CA ARG A 224 9.28 -5.04 5.05
C ARG A 224 9.04 -4.78 3.56
N GLY A 225 9.88 -5.39 2.74
CA GLY A 225 9.77 -5.45 1.29
C GLY A 225 10.30 -6.78 0.78
N LEU A 226 10.30 -6.96 -0.54
CA LEU A 226 11.10 -7.98 -1.21
C LEU A 226 12.57 -7.53 -1.26
N ASN A 227 13.47 -8.44 -1.58
CA ASN A 227 14.91 -8.21 -1.60
C ASN A 227 15.39 -7.48 -2.87
N ALA A 228 14.69 -6.40 -3.22
CA ALA A 228 14.81 -5.70 -4.50
C ALA A 228 16.12 -4.91 -4.69
N MET A 229 16.86 -4.69 -3.60
CA MET A 229 18.02 -3.78 -3.54
C MET A 229 19.34 -4.50 -3.26
N SER A 230 19.35 -5.84 -3.22
CA SER A 230 20.53 -6.60 -2.80
C SER A 230 21.64 -6.65 -3.85
N LYS A 231 21.26 -6.78 -5.12
CA LYS A 231 22.20 -6.88 -6.26
C LYS A 231 21.51 -6.58 -7.59
N LEU A 232 22.32 -6.41 -8.63
CA LEU A 232 21.84 -6.41 -10.01
C LEU A 232 21.38 -7.82 -10.40
N ASP A 233 20.29 -7.90 -11.17
CA ASP A 233 19.78 -9.15 -11.77
C ASP A 233 19.64 -10.33 -10.78
N PRO A 234 18.91 -10.17 -9.65
CA PRO A 234 18.68 -11.27 -8.73
C PRO A 234 17.89 -12.41 -9.38
N SER A 235 18.14 -13.64 -8.91
CA SER A 235 17.28 -14.78 -9.22
C SER A 235 15.86 -14.51 -8.73
N PHE A 236 14.91 -15.27 -9.25
CA PHE A 236 13.53 -15.19 -8.79
C PHE A 236 13.42 -15.43 -7.28
N GLU A 237 14.11 -16.45 -6.75
CA GLU A 237 14.11 -16.82 -5.34
C GLU A 237 14.79 -15.76 -4.46
N GLU A 238 15.92 -15.22 -4.93
CA GLU A 238 16.64 -14.17 -4.21
C GLU A 238 15.82 -12.89 -4.12
N PHE A 239 15.17 -12.47 -5.21
CA PHE A 239 14.30 -11.30 -5.24
C PHE A 239 13.08 -11.48 -4.34
N ASN A 240 12.39 -12.61 -4.45
CA ASN A 240 11.17 -12.92 -3.71
C ASN A 240 11.43 -13.38 -2.26
N THR A 241 12.50 -12.90 -1.63
CA THR A 241 12.77 -13.10 -0.21
C THR A 241 12.29 -11.88 0.58
N PRO A 242 11.38 -12.03 1.56
CA PRO A 242 10.99 -10.94 2.46
C PRO A 242 12.17 -10.46 3.30
N VAL A 243 12.43 -9.15 3.27
CA VAL A 243 13.48 -8.50 4.05
C VAL A 243 12.93 -7.30 4.81
N VAL A 244 13.55 -7.00 5.95
CA VAL A 244 13.35 -5.72 6.64
C VAL A 244 13.99 -4.63 5.79
N ILE A 245 13.29 -3.52 5.58
CA ILE A 245 13.83 -2.38 4.84
C ILE A 245 15.00 -1.79 5.64
N SER A 246 16.19 -1.80 5.04
CA SER A 246 17.45 -1.35 5.66
C SER A 246 17.57 0.19 5.67
N GLN A 247 16.70 0.85 6.43
CA GLN A 247 16.76 2.28 6.73
C GLN A 247 16.57 2.51 8.24
N ASP A 248 17.14 3.59 8.77
CA ASP A 248 17.14 3.90 10.21
C ASP A 248 15.79 4.47 10.69
N PHE A 249 14.69 3.81 10.35
CA PHE A 249 13.36 4.18 10.84
C PHE A 249 13.27 3.95 12.34
N LYS A 250 12.80 4.96 13.07
CA LYS A 250 12.58 4.88 14.51
C LYS A 250 11.24 5.50 14.88
N TRP A 251 10.69 5.01 15.97
CA TRP A 251 9.54 5.61 16.62
C TRP A 251 9.89 5.94 18.08
N THR A 252 9.47 7.12 18.52
CA THR A 252 9.48 7.54 19.92
C THR A 252 8.20 8.32 20.19
N ASN A 253 7.70 8.31 21.42
CA ASN A 253 6.39 8.91 21.73
C ASN A 253 6.31 10.42 21.46
N ARG A 254 7.43 11.16 21.43
CA ARG A 254 7.41 12.57 21.00
C ARG A 254 6.81 12.75 19.60
N MET A 255 6.99 11.76 18.71
CA MET A 255 6.56 11.80 17.29
C MET A 255 5.05 11.69 17.09
N TYR A 256 4.25 11.54 18.16
CA TYR A 256 2.81 11.79 18.11
C TYR A 256 2.50 13.26 17.83
N PHE A 257 3.38 14.18 18.25
CA PHE A 257 3.25 15.61 18.04
C PHE A 257 4.31 16.11 17.04
N LEU A 258 3.99 17.20 16.35
CA LEU A 258 4.99 17.96 15.62
C LEU A 258 5.68 18.94 16.58
N PRO A 259 7.00 19.14 16.48
CA PRO A 259 7.67 20.15 17.27
C PRO A 259 7.16 21.55 16.89
N VAL A 260 6.99 22.40 17.90
CA VAL A 260 6.84 23.84 17.68
C VAL A 260 8.21 24.39 17.29
N PHE A 261 8.25 25.27 16.29
CA PHE A 261 9.50 25.90 15.88
C PHE A 261 10.13 26.64 17.05
N GLU A 262 11.40 26.36 17.36
CA GLU A 262 12.11 26.84 18.56
C GLU A 262 11.96 28.36 18.77
N ASN A 263 12.10 29.14 17.70
CA ASN A 263 11.99 30.59 17.76
C ASN A 263 10.60 31.06 18.20
N GLU A 264 9.53 30.33 17.87
CA GLU A 264 8.17 30.67 18.33
C GLU A 264 7.99 30.39 19.82
N VAL A 265 8.61 29.34 20.35
CA VAL A 265 8.66 29.07 21.80
C VAL A 265 9.45 30.16 22.53
N TYR A 266 10.57 30.61 21.94
CA TYR A 266 11.37 31.70 22.52
C TYR A 266 10.64 33.06 22.53
N LYS A 267 9.96 33.40 21.42
CA LYS A 267 9.25 34.68 21.28
C LYS A 267 8.03 34.82 22.19
N ASN A 268 7.33 33.71 22.46
CA ASN A 268 6.08 33.71 23.21
C ASN A 268 6.26 32.99 24.55
N PRO A 269 6.41 33.72 25.68
CA PRO A 269 6.64 33.11 26.99
C PRO A 269 5.48 32.25 27.51
N GLN A 270 4.29 32.30 26.89
CA GLN A 270 3.16 31.46 27.22
C GLN A 270 3.13 30.16 26.41
N LEU A 271 3.96 30.03 25.38
CA LEU A 271 4.02 28.85 24.52
C LEU A 271 4.96 27.80 25.12
N ILE A 272 4.47 26.58 25.26
CA ILE A 272 5.24 25.44 25.78
C ILE A 272 5.47 24.46 24.63
N GLN A 273 6.67 23.89 24.56
CA GLN A 273 7.04 22.89 23.56
C GLN A 273 6.25 21.58 23.74
N ALA A 274 6.06 20.84 22.64
CA ALA A 274 5.54 19.49 22.67
C ALA A 274 6.46 18.54 23.47
N PRO A 275 5.92 17.52 24.17
CA PRO A 275 6.74 16.65 25.02
C PRO A 275 7.88 15.94 24.26
N GLY A 276 9.11 16.07 24.76
CA GLY A 276 10.30 15.37 24.24
C GLY A 276 11.04 16.05 23.07
N TYR A 277 10.69 17.29 22.74
CA TYR A 277 11.38 18.17 21.79
C TYR A 277 12.08 19.33 22.45
#